data_AF-F5T796-F1
#
_entry.id   AF-F5T796-F1
#
_cell.length_a   1.000
_cell.length_b   1.000
_cell.length_c   1.000
_cell.angle_alpha   90.00
_cell.angle_beta   90.00
_cell.angle_gamma   90.00
#
_symmetry.space_group_name_H-M   'P 1'
#
loop_
_entity.id
_entity.type
_entity.pdbx_description
1 polymer ?
#
loop_
_entity_poly.entity_id
_entity_poly.type
_entity_poly.pdbx_seq_one_letter_code
_entity_poly.pdbx_strand_id
1 'polypeptide(L)' 'MLSEAGVQDTTIKKIVGHSGAMTLTEKVYTHLDMQVLVDAINKTLENKDSVTADTKSA' A
#
# COMPACT_ATOMS: atom_id res chain seq x y z
N MET A 1 2.28 7.68 4.09
CA MET A 1 1.14 6.73 4.23
C MET A 1 1.01 5.86 2.97
N LEU A 2 0.32 4.71 3.00
CA LEU A 2 0.13 3.87 1.79
C LEU A 2 -0.60 4.63 0.66
N SER A 3 -1.53 5.52 1.03
CA SER A 3 -2.23 6.41 0.11
C SER A 3 -1.29 7.37 -0.64
N GLU A 4 -0.31 7.94 0.05
CA GLU A 4 0.72 8.82 -0.54
C GLU A 4 1.63 8.07 -1.52
N ALA A 5 1.79 6.75 -1.34
CA ALA A 5 2.52 5.88 -2.27
C ALA A 5 1.65 5.38 -3.45
N GLY A 6 0.43 5.92 -3.62
CA GLY A 6 -0.46 5.58 -4.73
C GLY A 6 -1.06 4.17 -4.63
N VAL A 7 -1.11 3.58 -3.43
CA VAL A 7 -1.77 2.29 -3.22
C VAL A 7 -3.29 2.48 -3.25
N GLN A 8 -4.00 1.62 -3.97
CA GLN A 8 -5.46 1.65 -4.06
C GLN A 8 -6.12 1.42 -2.70
N ASP A 9 -7.21 2.13 -2.41
CA ASP A 9 -7.94 2.04 -1.14
C ASP A 9 -8.43 0.62 -0.83
N THR A 10 -8.87 -0.14 -1.84
CA THR A 10 -9.21 -1.57 -1.72
C THR A 10 -8.07 -2.39 -1.13
N THR A 11 -6.86 -2.20 -1.65
CA THR A 11 -5.63 -2.85 -1.19
C THR A 11 -5.25 -2.37 0.22
N ILE A 12 -5.35 -1.07 0.50
CA ILE A 12 -5.09 -0.51 1.83
C ILE A 12 -6.04 -1.12 2.87
N LYS A 13 -7.35 -1.14 2.60
CA LYS A 13 -8.37 -1.74 3.48
C LYS A 13 -8.07 -3.21 3.76
N LYS A 14 -7.56 -3.95 2.75
CA LYS A 14 -7.16 -5.35 2.93
C LYS A 14 -5.95 -5.49 3.85
N ILE A 15 -4.92 -4.65 3.65
CA ILE A 15 -3.68 -4.66 4.44
C ILE A 15 -3.97 -4.33 5.91
N VAL A 16 -4.74 -3.28 6.17
CA VAL A 16 -5.00 -2.80 7.55
C VAL A 16 -6.17 -3.49 8.25
N GLY A 17 -6.86 -4.41 7.56
CA GLY A 17 -7.95 -5.19 8.15
C GLY A 17 -9.28 -4.45 8.30
N HIS A 18 -9.52 -3.37 7.55
CA HIS A 18 -10.80 -2.62 7.54
C HIS A 18 -11.92 -3.36 6.78
N SER A 19 -12.14 -4.63 7.11
CA SER A 19 -13.15 -5.47 6.46
C SER A 19 -14.58 -4.96 6.66
N GLY A 20 -14.84 -4.19 7.72
CA GLY A 20 -16.13 -3.54 7.96
C GLY A 20 -16.39 -2.31 7.08
N ALA A 21 -15.35 -1.70 6.51
CA ALA A 21 -15.44 -0.58 5.57
C ALA A 21 -15.38 -1.03 4.11
N MET A 22 -15.22 -2.33 3.85
CA MET A 22 -15.27 -2.89 2.50
C MET A 22 -16.72 -3.03 2.04
N THR A 23 -16.97 -2.69 0.78
CA THR A 23 -18.23 -2.98 0.11
C THR A 23 -18.40 -4.48 -0.16
N LEU A 24 -19.62 -4.92 -0.46
CA LEU A 24 -19.88 -6.30 -0.84
C LEU A 24 -19.04 -6.73 -2.07
N THR A 25 -18.90 -5.83 -3.05
CA THR A 25 -18.10 -6.08 -4.25
C THR A 25 -16.62 -6.29 -3.93
N GLU A 26 -16.04 -5.44 -3.09
CA GLU A 26 -14.64 -5.57 -2.67
C GLU A 26 -14.40 -6.86 -1.88
N LYS A 27 -15.36 -7.27 -1.06
CA LYS A 27 -15.23 -8.47 -0.23
C LYS A 27 -15.37 -9.77 -1.02
N VAL A 28 -16.29 -9.81 -1.99
CA VAL A 28 -16.71 -11.05 -2.67
C VAL A 28 -16.07 -11.21 -4.05
N TYR A 29 -15.89 -10.11 -4.78
CA TYR A 29 -15.46 -10.16 -6.18
C TYR A 29 -14.03 -9.68 -6.39
N THR A 30 -13.37 -9.15 -5.36
CA THR A 30 -11.96 -8.75 -5.44
C THR A 30 -11.08 -9.80 -4.78
N HIS A 31 -10.32 -10.50 -5.61
CA HIS A 31 -9.23 -11.36 -5.16
C HIS A 31 -7.92 -10.60 -5.32
N LEU A 32 -7.23 -10.40 -4.20
CA LEU A 32 -5.89 -9.81 -4.19
C LEU A 32 -4.89 -10.94 -3.94
N ASP A 33 -3.93 -11.08 -4.84
CA ASP A 33 -2.78 -11.95 -4.63
C ASP A 33 -1.97 -11.43 -3.43
N MET A 34 -1.39 -12.34 -2.63
CA MET A 34 -0.54 -11.95 -1.51
C MET A 34 0.65 -11.11 -1.98
N GLN A 35 1.19 -11.38 -3.17
CA GLN A 35 2.31 -10.62 -3.71
C GLN A 35 1.92 -9.16 -3.97
N VAL A 36 0.69 -8.90 -4.41
CA VAL A 36 0.18 -7.53 -4.58
C VAL A 36 0.16 -6.78 -3.25
N LEU A 37 -0.16 -7.46 -2.14
CA LEU A 37 -0.15 -6.86 -0.80
C LEU A 37 1.27 -6.52 -0.35
N VAL A 38 2.22 -7.44 -0.58
CA VAL A 38 3.64 -7.25 -0.24
C VAL A 38 4.24 -6.10 -1.04
N ASP A 39 4.01 -6.07 -2.36
CA ASP A 39 4.53 -5.03 -3.24
C ASP A 39 3.96 -3.65 -2.87
N ALA A 40 2.67 -3.58 -2.51
CA ALA A 40 2.03 -2.35 -2.06
C ALA A 40 2.64 -1.81 -0.76
N ILE A 41 3.05 -2.69 0.17
CA ILE A 41 3.75 -2.28 1.39
C ILE A 41 5.14 -1.75 1.04
N ASN A 42 5.87 -2.45 0.17
CA ASN A 42 7.24 -2.11 -0.20
C ASN A 42 7.36 -0.78 -0.97
N LYS A 43 6.32 -0.38 -1.73
CA LYS A 43 6.28 0.96 -2.37
C LYS A 43 6.51 2.11 -1.39
N THR A 44 6.12 1.97 -0.12
CA THR A 44 6.37 3.00 0.90
C THR A 44 7.80 3.04 1.43
N LEU A 45 8.55 1.96 1.20
CA LEU A 45 9.96 1.81 1.61
C LEU A 45 10.88 2.37 0.51
N GLU A 46 10.62 2.06 -0.75
CA GLU A 46 11.40 2.56 -1.91
C GLU A 46 11.44 4.10 -1.98
N ASN A 47 10.31 4.76 -1.65
CA ASN A 47 10.24 6.22 -1.62
C ASN A 47 11.11 6.83 -0.50
N LYS A 48 11.39 6.11 0.59
CA LYS A 48 12.24 6.63 1.68
C LYS A 48 13.72 6.60 1.32
N ASP A 49 14.16 5.60 0.56
CA ASP A 49 15.57 5.46 0.21
C ASP A 49 16.05 6.59 -0.72
N SER A 50 15.17 7.10 -1.60
CA SER A 50 15.46 8.25 -2.47
C SER A 50 15.72 9.56 -1.70
N VAL A 51 15.07 9.78 -0.55
CA VAL A 51 15.16 11.04 0.21
C VAL A 51 16.47 11.14 1.03
N THR A 52 17.11 10.01 1.33
CA THR A 52 18.34 9.99 2.15
C THR A 52 19.63 10.22 1.35
N ALA A 53 19.59 10.10 0.02
CA ALA A 53 20.75 10.33 -0.84
C ALA A 53 21.14 11.82 -0.93
N ASP A 54 20.16 12.72 -0.83
CA ASP A 54 20.37 14.16 -1.05
C ASP A 54 20.91 14.89 0.19
N THR A 55 20.87 14.28 1.37
CA THR A 55 21.32 14.93 2.63
C THR A 55 22.78 14.67 3.02
N LYS A 56 23.56 13.93 2.20
CA LYS A 56 24.97 13.60 2.51
C LYS A 56 26.01 14.54 1.86
N SER A 57 25.59 15.64 1.23
CA SER A 57 26.49 16.61 0.56
C SER A 57 26.46 18.02 1.18
N ALA A 58 26.25 18.15 2.48
CA ALA A 58 26.45 19.41 3.22
C ALA A 58 27.51 19.25 4.31
#